data_AF-A0A1H2T4U2-F1
#
_entry.id   AF-A0A1H2T4U2-F1
#
_cell.length_a   1.000
_cell.length_b   1.000
_cell.length_c   1.000
_cell.angle_alpha   90.00
_cell.angle_beta   90.00
_cell.angle_gamma   90.00
#
_symmetry.space_group_name_H-M   'P 1'
#
loop_
_entity.id
_entity.type
_entity.pdbx_description
1 polymer ?
#
loop_
_entity_poly.entity_id
_entity_poly.type
_entity_poly.pdbx_seq_one_letter_code
_entity_poly.pdbx_strand_id
1 'polypeptide(L)'
;MTSKMPWTLAFALVAVGVYLILGPVPETLILDRSIPLRAESWRAFSAHLAHSDPAHLLLDVAGLLLVGWLYEPVLRGRMTALLLLGMPSIVGAVMLLEPGLAAYCGLSGIVNLIVGAGLAATWRAESRDPLAILFALAVAAKILLECLTGEAVFSDTAWSPVHSAHAAGFLIGIVLETARPAKIAGIVNPQEDTSMTSSSGPRHAKTGKPINSTKLDRVVADARKASDERAAGYREQALKLYDWVCGRCARTFTRENLRELTVHHKDMNHDNNPPDGSNWELLCVYCHDNEHQKYEEHLASLAGGRVSKPGVAGKQTTHNPFEGLADLLKKDG
;
A
#
# COMPACT_ATOMS: atom_id res chain seq x y z
N MET A 1 9.33 9.39 14.25
CA MET A 1 8.44 9.07 13.11
C MET A 1 7.09 9.68 13.41
N THR A 2 6.70 10.77 12.75
CA THR A 2 5.32 11.27 12.86
C THR A 2 4.44 10.30 12.08
N SER A 3 3.67 9.47 12.79
CA SER A 3 2.63 8.65 12.18
C SER A 3 1.65 9.60 11.50
N LYS A 4 1.69 9.68 10.17
CA LYS A 4 0.65 10.39 9.41
C LYS A 4 -0.63 9.59 9.53
N MET A 5 -1.70 10.22 9.99
CA MET A 5 -3.03 9.61 10.10
C MET A 5 -3.46 9.03 8.74
N PRO A 6 -4.00 7.80 8.71
CA PRO A 6 -4.53 7.23 7.48
C PRO A 6 -5.63 8.10 6.88
N TRP A 7 -5.65 8.20 5.56
CA TRP A 7 -6.66 8.99 4.85
C TRP A 7 -8.06 8.44 5.06
N THR A 8 -8.24 7.12 4.98
CA THR A 8 -9.56 6.49 5.16
C THR A 8 -10.09 6.69 6.58
N LEU A 9 -9.21 6.66 7.58
CA LEU A 9 -9.57 6.97 8.96
C LEU A 9 -10.00 8.43 9.11
N ALA A 10 -9.23 9.36 8.54
CA ALA A 10 -9.58 10.78 8.56
C ALA A 10 -10.97 11.02 7.94
N PHE A 11 -11.22 10.40 6.78
CA PHE A 11 -12.47 10.54 6.05
C PHE A 11 -13.66 9.91 6.77
N ALA A 12 -13.47 8.73 7.37
CA ALA A 12 -14.46 8.08 8.22
C ALA A 12 -14.85 8.97 9.41
N LEU A 13 -13.87 9.56 10.10
CA LEU A 13 -14.13 10.47 11.23
C LEU A 13 -14.91 11.71 10.79
N VAL A 14 -14.60 12.27 9.62
CA VAL A 14 -15.35 13.40 9.06
C VAL A 14 -16.79 13.01 8.74
N ALA A 15 -17.03 11.87 8.08
CA ALA A 15 -18.37 11.41 7.76
C ALA A 15 -19.22 11.15 9.02
N VAL A 16 -18.62 10.51 10.04
CA VAL A 16 -19.28 10.32 11.34
C VAL A 16 -19.58 11.67 12.00
N GLY A 17 -18.62 12.60 12.00
CA GLY A 17 -18.82 13.94 12.55
C GLY A 17 -19.94 14.71 11.85
N VAL A 18 -20.00 14.67 10.52
CA VAL A 18 -21.07 15.27 9.72
C VAL A 18 -22.43 14.72 10.13
N TYR A 19 -22.55 13.39 10.24
CA TYR A 19 -23.81 12.75 10.62
C TYR A 19 -24.23 13.10 12.06
N LEU A 20 -23.30 13.10 13.01
CA LEU A 20 -23.60 13.41 14.41
C LEU A 20 -23.98 14.88 14.63
N ILE A 21 -23.44 15.81 13.84
CA ILE A 21 -23.68 17.25 13.99
C ILE A 21 -24.90 17.71 13.19
N LEU A 22 -25.04 17.25 11.94
CA LEU A 22 -26.06 17.74 11.00
C LEU A 22 -27.23 16.79 10.83
N GLY A 23 -27.15 15.56 11.34
CA GLY A 23 -28.18 14.55 11.23
C GLY A 23 -28.24 13.86 9.86
N PRO A 24 -29.29 13.05 9.61
CA PRO A 24 -29.49 12.38 8.34
C PRO A 24 -29.91 13.36 7.25
N VAL A 25 -29.42 13.13 6.02
CA VAL A 25 -29.79 13.88 4.80
C VAL A 25 -29.75 15.42 4.98
N PRO A 26 -28.59 16.01 5.34
CA PRO A 26 -28.47 17.47 5.40
C PRO A 26 -28.61 18.08 4.01
N GLU A 27 -29.70 18.84 3.80
CA GLU A 27 -30.08 19.42 2.50
C GLU A 27 -28.99 20.26 1.84
N THR A 28 -28.05 20.81 2.60
CA THR A 28 -26.94 21.64 2.10
C THR A 28 -25.76 20.83 1.55
N LEU A 29 -25.66 19.55 1.90
CA LEU A 29 -24.50 18.70 1.56
C LEU A 29 -24.81 17.64 0.50
N ILE A 30 -26.01 17.07 0.50
CA ILE A 30 -26.40 16.03 -0.46
C ILE A 30 -26.33 16.54 -1.91
N LEU A 31 -26.28 15.66 -2.89
CA LEU A 31 -26.58 16.07 -4.26
C LEU A 31 -28.11 16.13 -4.39
N ASP A 32 -28.66 17.31 -4.64
CA ASP A 32 -30.07 17.50 -4.99
C ASP A 32 -30.16 17.83 -6.49
N ARG A 33 -30.89 17.03 -7.25
CA ARG A 33 -30.99 17.15 -8.71
C ARG A 33 -31.70 18.42 -9.16
N SER A 34 -32.54 19.01 -8.30
CA SER A 34 -33.23 20.27 -8.58
C SER A 34 -32.30 21.48 -8.57
N ILE A 35 -31.14 21.37 -7.90
CA ILE A 35 -30.15 22.44 -7.77
C ILE A 35 -29.02 22.22 -8.77
N PRO A 36 -28.78 23.14 -9.72
CA PRO A 36 -27.65 23.02 -10.64
C PRO A 36 -26.31 22.99 -9.90
N LEU A 37 -25.45 22.00 -10.16
CA LEU A 37 -24.10 21.92 -9.56
C LEU A 37 -23.23 23.17 -9.77
N ARG A 38 -23.45 23.92 -10.84
CA ARG A 38 -22.73 25.20 -11.07
C ARG A 38 -23.06 26.27 -10.03
N ALA A 39 -24.25 26.20 -9.42
CA ALA A 39 -24.67 27.12 -8.37
C ALA A 39 -24.07 26.70 -7.02
N GLU A 40 -24.00 25.39 -6.76
CA GLU A 40 -23.54 24.83 -5.49
C GLU A 40 -22.51 23.73 -5.71
N SER A 41 -21.31 24.12 -6.16
CA SER A 41 -20.30 23.17 -6.64
C SER A 41 -19.69 22.30 -5.55
N TRP A 42 -19.79 22.72 -4.28
CA TRP A 42 -19.32 21.91 -3.15
C TRP A 42 -20.06 20.58 -3.04
N ARG A 43 -21.30 20.48 -3.55
CA ARG A 43 -22.09 19.23 -3.58
C ARG A 43 -21.42 18.09 -4.35
N ALA A 44 -20.51 18.42 -5.27
CA ALA A 44 -19.68 17.42 -5.96
C ALA A 44 -18.72 16.67 -5.00
N PHE A 45 -18.47 17.23 -3.81
CA PHE A 45 -17.62 16.66 -2.78
C PHE A 45 -18.42 16.30 -1.52
N SER A 46 -19.29 17.19 -1.06
CA SER A 46 -20.02 17.02 0.21
C SER A 46 -21.07 15.93 0.18
N ALA A 47 -21.62 15.59 -1.00
CA ALA A 47 -22.63 14.53 -1.12
C ALA A 47 -22.09 13.19 -0.59
N HIS A 48 -20.79 12.94 -0.75
CA HIS A 48 -20.14 11.73 -0.28
C HIS A 48 -19.98 11.64 1.24
N LEU A 49 -20.17 12.75 1.98
CA LEU A 49 -20.03 12.81 3.44
C LEU A 49 -21.38 12.74 4.17
N ALA A 50 -22.47 12.98 3.47
CA ALA A 50 -23.83 12.88 4.00
C ALA A 50 -24.35 11.43 3.90
N HIS A 51 -25.21 11.03 4.84
CA HIS A 51 -25.81 9.70 4.88
C HIS A 51 -27.30 9.79 5.24
N SER A 52 -28.08 8.80 4.79
CA SER A 52 -29.54 8.76 4.98
C SER A 52 -29.97 8.31 6.37
N ASP A 53 -29.21 7.39 6.96
CA ASP A 53 -29.56 6.72 8.21
C ASP A 53 -28.31 6.10 8.87
N PRO A 54 -28.40 5.62 10.12
CA PRO A 54 -27.25 5.08 10.82
C PRO A 54 -26.70 3.78 10.18
N ALA A 55 -27.56 2.95 9.60
CA ALA A 55 -27.13 1.68 8.99
C ALA A 55 -26.31 1.94 7.72
N HIS A 56 -26.76 2.89 6.89
CA HIS A 56 -26.01 3.39 5.74
C HIS A 56 -24.63 3.91 6.16
N LEU A 57 -24.55 4.80 7.16
CA LEU A 57 -23.27 5.31 7.67
C LEU A 57 -22.34 4.20 8.18
N LEU A 58 -22.88 3.25 8.96
CA LEU A 58 -22.08 2.17 9.55
C LEU A 58 -21.46 1.27 8.49
N LEU A 59 -22.24 0.86 7.48
CA LEU A 59 -21.76 0.02 6.39
C LEU A 59 -20.68 0.73 5.57
N ASP A 60 -20.89 2.02 5.27
CA ASP A 60 -19.95 2.82 4.49
C ASP A 60 -18.65 3.09 5.23
N VAL A 61 -18.70 3.41 6.53
CA VAL A 61 -17.51 3.58 7.37
C VAL A 61 -16.75 2.26 7.51
N ALA A 62 -17.44 1.15 7.75
CA ALA A 62 -16.82 -0.16 7.85
C ALA A 62 -16.14 -0.56 6.52
N GLY A 63 -16.83 -0.36 5.39
CA GLY A 63 -16.28 -0.57 4.06
C GLY A 63 -15.05 0.30 3.81
N LEU A 64 -15.11 1.58 4.15
CA LEU A 64 -14.01 2.53 3.96
C LEU A 64 -12.77 2.16 4.79
N LEU A 65 -12.95 1.74 6.03
CA LEU A 65 -11.84 1.29 6.89
C LEU A 65 -11.22 -0.01 6.38
N LEU A 66 -12.05 -0.96 5.92
CA LEU A 66 -11.60 -2.22 5.35
C LEU A 66 -10.77 -1.99 4.06
N VAL A 67 -11.25 -1.19 3.13
CA VAL A 67 -10.51 -0.88 1.89
C VAL A 67 -9.27 -0.03 2.17
N GLY A 68 -9.31 0.80 3.23
CA GLY A 68 -8.15 1.52 3.72
C GLY A 68 -7.05 0.61 4.22
N TRP A 69 -7.39 -0.39 5.05
CA TRP A 69 -6.45 -1.40 5.51
C TRP A 69 -5.80 -2.16 4.35
N LEU A 70 -6.59 -2.50 3.33
CA LEU A 70 -6.14 -3.33 2.20
C LEU A 70 -5.33 -2.54 1.15
N TYR A 71 -5.73 -1.32 0.81
CA TYR A 71 -5.19 -0.60 -0.36
C TYR A 71 -4.48 0.71 -0.04
N GLU A 72 -4.73 1.35 1.12
CA GLU A 72 -4.09 2.62 1.43
C GLU A 72 -2.55 2.55 1.43
N PRO A 73 -1.88 1.48 1.91
CA PRO A 73 -0.42 1.39 1.86
C PRO A 73 0.16 1.59 0.45
N VAL A 74 -0.51 1.05 -0.57
CA VAL A 74 -0.10 1.16 -1.98
C VAL A 74 -0.56 2.47 -2.61
N LEU A 75 -1.69 3.04 -2.15
CA LEU A 75 -2.30 4.25 -2.71
C LEU A 75 -1.93 5.54 -1.98
N ARG A 76 -1.22 5.49 -0.84
CA ARG A 76 -1.03 6.63 0.08
C ARG A 76 -0.51 7.90 -0.60
N GLY A 77 0.44 7.78 -1.53
CA GLY A 77 1.00 8.93 -2.26
C GLY A 77 0.05 9.54 -3.29
N ARG A 78 -1.04 8.85 -3.63
CA ARG A 78 -2.01 9.24 -4.66
C ARG A 78 -3.40 9.49 -4.13
N MET A 79 -3.67 9.14 -2.87
CA MET A 79 -5.00 9.22 -2.27
C MET A 79 -5.63 10.60 -2.44
N THR A 80 -4.88 11.68 -2.21
CA THR A 80 -5.39 13.04 -2.42
C THR A 80 -5.86 13.28 -3.85
N ALA A 81 -5.08 12.88 -4.86
CA ALA A 81 -5.46 13.03 -6.26
C ALA A 81 -6.65 12.14 -6.64
N LEU A 82 -6.68 10.90 -6.13
CA LEU A 82 -7.81 9.99 -6.33
C LEU A 82 -9.10 10.58 -5.77
N LEU A 83 -9.08 11.12 -4.54
CA LEU A 83 -10.27 11.71 -3.93
C LEU A 83 -10.70 13.01 -4.65
N LEU A 84 -9.76 13.91 -4.95
CA LEU A 84 -10.07 15.18 -5.61
C LEU A 84 -10.63 15.03 -7.02
N LEU A 85 -10.14 14.04 -7.79
CA LEU A 85 -10.63 13.77 -9.15
C LEU A 85 -11.83 12.82 -9.13
N GLY A 86 -11.83 11.83 -8.23
CA GLY A 86 -12.83 10.78 -8.16
C GLY A 86 -14.18 11.29 -7.69
N MET A 87 -14.25 12.07 -6.61
CA MET A 87 -15.53 12.58 -6.06
C MET A 87 -16.40 13.31 -7.09
N PRO A 88 -15.90 14.36 -7.78
CA PRO A 88 -16.70 15.04 -8.80
C PRO A 88 -16.98 14.16 -10.02
N SER A 89 -16.07 13.24 -10.37
CA SER A 89 -16.27 12.32 -11.49
C SER A 89 -17.39 11.30 -11.21
N ILE A 90 -17.47 10.79 -9.97
CA ILE A 90 -18.54 9.89 -9.54
C ILE A 90 -19.89 10.62 -9.58
N VAL A 91 -19.96 11.83 -9.03
CA VAL A 91 -21.18 12.64 -9.08
C VAL A 91 -21.59 12.93 -10.52
N GLY A 92 -20.63 13.30 -11.38
CA GLY A 92 -20.88 13.51 -12.81
C GLY A 92 -21.41 12.25 -13.49
N ALA A 93 -20.83 11.08 -13.21
CA ALA A 93 -21.28 9.80 -13.73
C ALA A 93 -22.70 9.46 -13.26
N VAL A 94 -23.01 9.63 -11.97
CA VAL A 94 -24.37 9.43 -11.43
C VAL A 94 -25.37 10.33 -12.14
N MET A 95 -25.05 11.62 -12.33
CA MET A 95 -25.96 12.54 -13.03
C MET A 95 -26.21 12.18 -14.50
N LEU A 96 -25.24 11.52 -15.15
CA LEU A 96 -25.34 11.08 -16.55
C LEU A 96 -26.09 9.75 -16.68
N LEU A 97 -25.85 8.82 -15.76
CA LEU A 97 -26.39 7.46 -15.81
C LEU A 97 -27.76 7.34 -15.15
N GLU A 98 -28.06 8.19 -14.16
CA GLU A 98 -29.31 8.20 -13.40
C GLU A 98 -30.06 9.53 -13.59
N PRO A 99 -30.66 9.76 -14.77
CA PRO A 99 -31.35 11.03 -15.05
C PRO A 99 -32.56 11.26 -14.13
N GLY A 100 -33.18 10.20 -13.62
CA GLY A 100 -34.35 10.26 -12.74
C GLY A 100 -34.04 10.33 -11.25
N LEU A 101 -32.77 10.30 -10.84
CA LEU A 101 -32.39 10.32 -9.43
C LEU A 101 -32.63 11.71 -8.83
N ALA A 102 -33.48 11.78 -7.81
CA ALA A 102 -33.84 13.04 -7.14
C ALA A 102 -32.70 13.56 -6.24
N ALA A 103 -32.09 12.66 -5.47
CA ALA A 103 -31.00 13.01 -4.57
C ALA A 103 -29.98 11.88 -4.42
N TYR A 104 -28.74 12.22 -4.06
CA TYR A 104 -27.65 11.27 -3.85
C TYR A 104 -26.78 11.66 -2.64
N CYS A 105 -26.41 10.67 -1.82
CA CYS A 105 -25.44 10.80 -0.76
C CYS A 105 -24.79 9.44 -0.42
N GLY A 106 -23.67 9.46 0.29
CA GLY A 106 -22.97 8.27 0.80
C GLY A 106 -21.53 8.13 0.31
N LEU A 107 -20.70 7.41 1.07
CA LEU A 107 -19.30 7.12 0.79
C LEU A 107 -19.11 5.95 -0.17
N SER A 108 -20.13 5.13 -0.41
CA SER A 108 -20.02 3.89 -1.18
C SER A 108 -19.34 4.05 -2.55
N GLY A 109 -19.55 5.18 -3.24
CA GLY A 109 -18.85 5.52 -4.49
C GLY A 109 -17.33 5.66 -4.30
N ILE A 110 -16.90 6.31 -3.20
CA ILE A 110 -15.49 6.46 -2.83
C ILE A 110 -14.89 5.13 -2.38
N VAL A 111 -15.65 4.31 -1.64
CA VAL A 111 -15.19 2.96 -1.26
C VAL A 111 -14.83 2.17 -2.52
N ASN A 112 -15.73 2.15 -3.51
CA ASN A 112 -15.50 1.46 -4.77
C ASN A 112 -14.40 2.12 -5.63
N LEU A 113 -14.24 3.44 -5.58
CA LEU A 113 -13.08 4.14 -6.17
C LEU A 113 -11.75 3.63 -5.63
N ILE A 114 -11.64 3.48 -4.31
CA ILE A 114 -10.43 2.96 -3.67
C ILE A 114 -10.20 1.50 -4.05
N VAL A 115 -11.26 0.67 -4.13
CA VAL A 115 -11.13 -0.73 -4.57
C VAL A 115 -10.63 -0.82 -6.02
N GLY A 116 -11.22 -0.05 -6.94
CA GLY A 116 -10.81 -0.05 -8.35
C GLY A 116 -9.38 0.43 -8.56
N ALA A 117 -9.00 1.53 -7.88
CA ALA A 117 -7.63 2.01 -7.87
C ALA A 117 -6.67 0.99 -7.22
N GLY A 118 -7.10 0.39 -6.12
CA GLY A 118 -6.35 -0.62 -5.39
C GLY A 118 -6.05 -1.85 -6.25
N LEU A 119 -7.04 -2.37 -6.97
CA LEU A 119 -6.86 -3.46 -7.93
C LEU A 119 -5.83 -3.11 -9.01
N ALA A 120 -5.95 -1.95 -9.63
CA ALA A 120 -5.02 -1.50 -10.66
C ALA A 120 -3.59 -1.27 -10.12
N ALA A 121 -3.46 -0.85 -8.87
CA ALA A 121 -2.17 -0.66 -8.21
C ALA A 121 -1.53 -2.00 -7.84
N THR A 122 -2.29 -2.93 -7.24
CA THR A 122 -1.83 -4.27 -6.88
C THR A 122 -1.47 -5.09 -8.11
N TRP A 123 -2.24 -4.97 -9.21
CA TRP A 123 -1.93 -5.67 -10.45
C TRP A 123 -0.57 -5.29 -11.05
N ARG A 124 -0.16 -4.03 -10.84
CA ARG A 124 1.13 -3.47 -11.26
C ARG A 124 2.25 -3.68 -10.25
N ALA A 125 1.95 -4.10 -9.03
CA ALA A 125 2.97 -4.39 -8.04
C ALA A 125 3.79 -5.61 -8.48
N GLU A 126 5.08 -5.60 -8.14
CA GLU A 126 5.99 -6.71 -8.44
C GLU A 126 5.56 -7.97 -7.68
N SER A 127 5.22 -7.81 -6.40
CA SER A 127 4.51 -8.81 -5.60
C SER A 127 3.01 -8.50 -5.59
N ARG A 128 2.22 -9.39 -6.17
CA ARG A 128 0.75 -9.28 -6.20
C ARG A 128 0.20 -9.93 -4.94
N ASP A 129 -0.40 -9.14 -4.06
CA ASP A 129 -1.16 -9.67 -2.92
C ASP A 129 -2.46 -10.33 -3.42
N PRO A 130 -2.61 -11.67 -3.31
CA PRO A 130 -3.79 -12.37 -3.80
C PRO A 130 -5.05 -11.98 -3.03
N LEU A 131 -4.95 -11.64 -1.74
CA LEU A 131 -6.12 -11.24 -0.94
C LEU A 131 -6.72 -9.95 -1.48
N ALA A 132 -5.86 -8.96 -1.74
CA ALA A 132 -6.25 -7.68 -2.32
C ALA A 132 -6.90 -7.83 -3.72
N ILE A 133 -6.42 -8.77 -4.53
CA ILE A 133 -7.02 -9.03 -5.86
C ILE A 133 -8.37 -9.73 -5.71
N LEU A 134 -8.45 -10.80 -4.92
CA LEU A 134 -9.68 -11.57 -4.72
C LEU A 134 -10.79 -10.71 -4.12
N PHE A 135 -10.46 -9.83 -3.17
CA PHE A 135 -11.42 -8.88 -2.61
C PHE A 135 -11.98 -7.95 -3.69
N ALA A 136 -11.12 -7.35 -4.52
CA ALA A 136 -11.58 -6.47 -5.60
C ALA A 136 -12.43 -7.20 -6.64
N LEU A 137 -12.11 -8.45 -6.96
CA LEU A 137 -12.91 -9.28 -7.87
C LEU A 137 -14.27 -9.62 -7.26
N ALA A 138 -14.33 -9.92 -5.95
CA ALA A 138 -15.59 -10.15 -5.25
C ALA A 138 -16.47 -8.88 -5.25
N VAL A 139 -15.87 -7.71 -5.02
CA VAL A 139 -16.57 -6.42 -5.13
C VAL A 139 -17.06 -6.17 -6.56
N ALA A 140 -16.24 -6.43 -7.57
CA ALA A 140 -16.64 -6.29 -8.97
C ALA A 140 -17.81 -7.23 -9.34
N ALA A 141 -17.77 -8.48 -8.87
CA ALA A 141 -18.86 -9.43 -9.06
C ALA A 141 -20.15 -8.97 -8.36
N LYS A 142 -20.04 -8.43 -7.15
CA LYS A 142 -21.16 -7.81 -6.41
C LYS A 142 -21.77 -6.64 -7.20
N ILE A 143 -20.95 -5.71 -7.70
CA ILE A 143 -21.42 -4.58 -8.51
C ILE A 143 -22.11 -5.06 -9.78
N LEU A 144 -21.54 -6.06 -10.46
CA LEU A 144 -22.14 -6.64 -11.66
C LEU A 144 -23.51 -7.25 -11.35
N LEU A 145 -23.61 -8.00 -10.25
CA LEU A 145 -24.88 -8.58 -9.81
C LEU A 145 -25.92 -7.49 -9.54
N GLU A 146 -25.56 -6.45 -8.80
CA GLU A 146 -26.42 -5.29 -8.53
C GLU A 146 -26.90 -4.59 -9.80
N CYS A 147 -26.01 -4.42 -10.79
CA CYS A 147 -26.38 -3.84 -12.08
C CYS A 147 -27.32 -4.72 -12.91
N LEU A 148 -27.22 -6.04 -12.75
CA LEU A 148 -28.06 -7.01 -13.48
C LEU A 148 -29.43 -7.22 -12.81
N THR A 149 -29.49 -7.22 -11.49
CA THR A 149 -30.72 -7.48 -10.73
C THR A 149 -31.49 -6.20 -10.41
N GLY A 150 -30.81 -5.05 -10.34
CA GLY A 150 -31.37 -3.81 -9.81
C GLY A 150 -31.60 -3.83 -8.30
N GLU A 151 -31.16 -4.90 -7.62
CA GLU A 151 -31.37 -5.15 -6.19
C GLU A 151 -30.05 -5.03 -5.44
N ALA A 152 -30.10 -4.44 -4.25
CA ALA A 152 -28.94 -4.33 -3.38
C ALA A 152 -28.56 -5.69 -2.78
N VAL A 153 -27.29 -6.07 -2.89
CA VAL A 153 -26.83 -7.40 -2.45
C VAL A 153 -26.51 -7.46 -0.95
N PHE A 154 -26.27 -6.30 -0.31
CA PHE A 154 -25.77 -6.23 1.08
C PHE A 154 -26.42 -5.16 1.96
N SER A 155 -27.48 -4.47 1.51
CA SER A 155 -28.00 -3.32 2.24
C SER A 155 -29.50 -3.11 2.06
N ASP A 156 -30.24 -3.25 3.16
CA ASP A 156 -31.58 -2.70 3.36
C ASP A 156 -31.46 -1.36 4.08
N THR A 157 -31.21 -0.28 3.32
CA THR A 157 -31.05 1.08 3.87
C THR A 157 -32.24 1.97 3.50
N ALA A 158 -32.38 3.12 4.15
CA ALA A 158 -33.54 4.00 3.93
C ALA A 158 -33.61 4.53 2.49
N TRP A 159 -32.45 4.72 1.85
CA TRP A 159 -32.34 5.09 0.44
C TRP A 159 -31.71 3.93 -0.32
N SER A 160 -32.36 3.49 -1.40
CA SER A 160 -31.83 2.41 -2.22
C SER A 160 -30.42 2.76 -2.72
N PRO A 161 -29.44 1.84 -2.61
CA PRO A 161 -28.10 2.08 -3.11
C PRO A 161 -28.10 2.44 -4.59
N VAL A 162 -27.34 3.47 -4.93
CA VAL A 162 -27.20 3.90 -6.32
C VAL A 162 -26.11 3.05 -6.96
N HIS A 163 -26.51 1.94 -7.58
CA HIS A 163 -25.60 0.94 -8.16
C HIS A 163 -24.64 1.55 -9.20
N SER A 164 -25.10 2.54 -9.98
CA SER A 164 -24.25 3.29 -10.92
C SER A 164 -23.14 4.08 -10.24
N ALA A 165 -23.33 4.54 -8.99
CA ALA A 165 -22.26 5.18 -8.21
C ALA A 165 -21.18 4.16 -7.82
N HIS A 166 -21.56 2.92 -7.48
CA HIS A 166 -20.60 1.84 -7.20
C HIS A 166 -19.78 1.50 -8.45
N ALA A 167 -20.46 1.27 -9.58
CA ALA A 167 -19.82 0.95 -10.84
C ALA A 167 -18.91 2.10 -11.34
N ALA A 168 -19.41 3.34 -11.29
CA ALA A 168 -18.64 4.52 -11.66
C ALA A 168 -17.40 4.67 -10.79
N GLY A 169 -17.55 4.59 -9.45
CA GLY A 169 -16.42 4.64 -8.52
C GLY A 169 -15.34 3.63 -8.90
N PHE A 170 -15.72 2.35 -9.03
CA PHE A 170 -14.79 1.27 -9.38
C PHE A 170 -14.04 1.52 -10.70
N LEU A 171 -14.76 1.86 -11.77
CA LEU A 171 -14.16 2.11 -13.08
C LEU A 171 -13.28 3.35 -13.11
N ILE A 172 -13.73 4.46 -12.49
CA ILE A 172 -12.94 5.69 -12.36
C ILE A 172 -11.64 5.41 -11.59
N GLY A 173 -11.70 4.60 -10.54
CA GLY A 173 -10.53 4.20 -9.76
C GLY A 173 -9.49 3.49 -10.61
N ILE A 174 -9.92 2.52 -11.42
CA ILE A 174 -9.05 1.83 -12.38
C ILE A 174 -8.47 2.83 -13.37
N VAL A 175 -9.28 3.69 -13.98
CA VAL A 175 -8.82 4.66 -14.99
C VAL A 175 -7.80 5.63 -14.40
N LEU A 176 -8.08 6.25 -13.25
CA LEU A 176 -7.18 7.21 -12.61
C LEU A 176 -5.87 6.55 -12.16
N GLU A 177 -5.93 5.32 -11.66
CA GLU A 177 -4.72 4.61 -11.30
C GLU A 177 -3.92 4.20 -12.55
N THR A 178 -4.60 3.83 -13.64
CA THR A 178 -3.98 3.38 -14.89
C THR A 178 -3.43 4.47 -15.79
N ALA A 179 -4.02 5.66 -15.76
CA ALA A 179 -3.54 6.85 -16.47
C ALA A 179 -2.26 7.44 -15.86
N ARG A 180 -1.67 6.80 -14.83
CA ARG A 180 -0.42 7.27 -14.25
C ARG A 180 0.69 7.18 -15.30
N PRO A 181 1.45 8.26 -15.54
CA PRO A 181 2.65 8.13 -16.35
C PRO A 181 3.52 7.06 -15.70
N ALA A 182 3.94 6.07 -16.49
CA ALA A 182 4.96 5.14 -16.04
C ALA A 182 6.13 6.00 -15.54
N LYS A 183 6.68 5.67 -14.36
CA LYS A 183 8.01 6.18 -14.02
C LYS A 183 8.93 5.68 -15.13
N ILE A 184 9.21 6.53 -16.12
CA ILE A 184 10.32 6.31 -17.05
C ILE A 184 11.54 6.36 -16.15
N ALA A 185 12.06 5.18 -15.80
CA ALA A 185 13.37 5.08 -15.19
C ALA A 185 14.38 5.55 -16.24
N GLY A 186 14.90 6.76 -16.05
CA GLY A 186 15.94 7.32 -16.91
C GLY A 186 15.41 8.24 -18.02
N ILE A 187 15.31 9.53 -17.71
CA ILE A 187 16.08 10.64 -18.29
C ILE A 187 15.60 11.87 -17.51
N VAL A 188 16.31 12.22 -16.44
CA VAL A 188 16.15 13.54 -15.83
C VAL A 188 16.98 14.49 -16.68
N ASN A 189 16.30 15.31 -17.48
CA ASN A 189 16.87 16.49 -18.11
C ASN A 189 16.92 17.60 -17.02
N PRO A 190 18.08 18.13 -16.61
CA PRO A 190 18.20 18.99 -15.43
C PRO A 190 17.94 20.48 -15.71
N GLN A 191 17.01 20.81 -16.61
CA GLN A 191 16.71 22.19 -16.99
C GLN A 191 15.21 22.37 -17.12
N GLU A 192 14.53 22.66 -16.00
CA GLU A 192 13.32 23.49 -15.87
C GLU A 192 12.60 23.16 -14.56
N ASP A 193 12.87 23.98 -13.53
CA ASP A 193 11.85 24.65 -12.72
C ASP A 193 12.56 25.39 -11.58
N THR A 194 12.97 26.62 -11.88
CA THR A 194 13.25 27.62 -10.87
C THR A 194 12.13 28.65 -10.89
N SER A 195 10.98 28.34 -10.28
CA SER A 195 10.08 29.38 -9.80
C SER A 195 9.25 28.93 -8.59
N MET A 196 9.65 29.45 -7.41
CA MET A 196 8.78 29.96 -6.30
C MET A 196 7.73 28.99 -5.71
N THR A 197 7.57 28.71 -4.42
CA THR A 197 7.87 29.37 -3.14
C THR A 197 7.40 28.42 -2.02
N SER A 198 8.23 28.07 -1.04
CA SER A 198 7.89 28.19 0.40
C SER A 198 9.13 27.83 1.25
N SER A 199 9.39 28.66 2.25
CA SER A 199 10.66 28.80 2.95
C SER A 199 10.73 28.00 4.25
N SER A 200 10.78 26.67 4.18
CA SER A 200 11.06 25.85 5.37
C SER A 200 11.71 24.50 5.03
N GLY A 201 12.73 24.53 4.18
CA GLY A 201 13.63 23.39 4.00
C GLY A 201 14.49 23.12 5.25
N PRO A 202 14.97 21.88 5.43
CA PRO A 202 15.82 21.50 6.55
C PRO A 202 17.08 22.40 6.63
N ARG A 203 17.40 22.84 7.85
CA ARG A 203 18.53 23.74 8.16
C ARG A 203 19.67 22.98 8.82
N HIS A 204 20.88 23.45 8.60
CA HIS A 204 22.08 22.84 9.18
C HIS A 204 22.10 23.02 10.71
N ALA A 205 22.14 21.92 11.46
CA ALA A 205 21.95 21.90 12.91
C ALA A 205 22.94 22.80 13.70
N LYS A 206 24.17 22.98 13.19
CA LYS A 206 25.20 23.81 13.86
C LYS A 206 25.24 25.27 13.39
N THR A 207 24.71 25.59 12.21
CA THR A 207 24.91 26.91 11.58
C THR A 207 23.62 27.61 11.23
N GLY A 208 22.46 26.95 11.33
CA GLY A 208 21.13 27.51 11.05
C GLY A 208 20.88 27.89 9.58
N LYS A 209 21.89 27.73 8.71
CA LYS A 209 21.80 28.05 7.29
C LYS A 209 20.92 27.01 6.56
N PRO A 210 20.15 27.43 5.53
CA PRO A 210 19.40 26.49 4.71
C PRO A 210 20.35 25.49 4.05
N ILE A 211 20.01 24.21 4.10
CA ILE A 211 20.76 23.17 3.39
C ILE A 211 20.48 23.34 1.90
N ASN A 212 21.54 23.40 1.09
CA ASN A 212 21.39 23.37 -0.37
C ASN A 212 20.93 21.96 -0.79
N SER A 213 19.62 21.79 -0.93
CA SER A 213 18.98 20.50 -1.28
C SER A 213 19.51 19.97 -2.60
N THR A 214 19.66 20.83 -3.62
CA THR A 214 20.19 20.43 -4.93
C THR A 214 21.59 19.84 -4.85
N LYS A 215 22.47 20.43 -4.02
CA LYS A 215 23.81 19.89 -3.78
C LYS A 215 23.77 18.58 -3.01
N LEU A 216 22.92 18.48 -1.98
CA LEU A 216 22.76 17.26 -1.19
C LEU A 216 22.22 16.11 -2.05
N ASP A 217 21.16 16.34 -2.81
CA ASP A 217 20.53 15.36 -3.68
C ASP A 217 21.51 14.83 -4.72
N ARG A 218 22.31 15.73 -5.32
CA ARG A 218 23.40 15.34 -6.22
C ARG A 218 24.44 14.45 -5.52
N VAL A 219 24.91 14.86 -4.35
CA VAL A 219 25.92 14.07 -3.60
C VAL A 219 25.37 12.70 -3.20
N VAL A 220 24.11 12.61 -2.77
CA VAL A 220 23.47 11.33 -2.43
C VAL A 220 23.29 10.45 -3.65
N ALA A 221 22.83 11.02 -4.78
CA ALA A 221 22.67 10.29 -6.04
C ALA A 221 24.02 9.75 -6.54
N ASP A 222 25.07 10.59 -6.53
CA ASP A 222 26.43 10.21 -6.92
C ASP A 222 26.98 9.11 -5.99
N ALA A 223 26.75 9.21 -4.68
CA ALA A 223 27.19 8.21 -3.70
C ALA A 223 26.49 6.85 -3.89
N ARG A 224 25.18 6.84 -4.17
CA ARG A 224 24.43 5.60 -4.45
C ARG A 224 24.91 4.98 -5.76
N LYS A 225 25.05 5.77 -6.82
CA LYS A 225 25.57 5.29 -8.10
C LYS A 225 26.97 4.67 -7.96
N ALA A 226 27.88 5.34 -7.25
CA ALA A 226 29.21 4.81 -6.99
C ALA A 226 29.21 3.57 -6.07
N SER A 227 28.21 3.41 -5.20
CA SER A 227 27.99 2.20 -4.42
C SER A 227 27.51 1.05 -5.31
N ASP A 228 26.55 1.30 -6.18
CA ASP A 228 25.98 0.32 -7.10
C ASP A 228 27.02 -0.14 -8.14
N GLU A 229 27.85 0.78 -8.65
CA GLU A 229 28.97 0.48 -9.55
C GLU A 229 30.04 -0.40 -8.86
N ARG A 230 30.33 -0.13 -7.59
CA ARG A 230 31.21 -0.99 -6.77
C ARG A 230 30.56 -2.34 -6.47
N ALA A 231 29.25 -2.36 -6.26
CA ALA A 231 28.46 -3.56 -5.98
C ALA A 231 28.38 -4.51 -7.17
N ALA A 232 28.23 -3.95 -8.38
CA ALA A 232 28.38 -4.70 -9.62
C ALA A 232 29.78 -5.35 -9.65
N GLY A 233 30.85 -4.56 -9.48
CA GLY A 233 32.22 -5.05 -9.59
C GLY A 233 32.51 -6.31 -8.78
N TYR A 234 32.21 -6.33 -7.47
CA TYR A 234 32.44 -7.54 -6.65
C TYR A 234 31.43 -8.66 -6.95
N ARG A 235 30.20 -8.34 -7.34
CA ARG A 235 29.19 -9.34 -7.72
C ARG A 235 29.63 -10.10 -8.96
N GLU A 236 30.04 -9.41 -10.01
CA GLU A 236 30.53 -10.07 -11.22
C GLU A 236 31.81 -10.87 -10.96
N GLN A 237 32.65 -10.42 -10.01
CA GLN A 237 33.81 -11.18 -9.58
C GLN A 237 33.43 -12.45 -8.81
N ALA A 238 32.51 -12.37 -7.86
CA ALA A 238 32.02 -13.53 -7.11
C ALA A 238 31.36 -14.57 -8.02
N LEU A 239 30.57 -14.14 -9.01
CA LEU A 239 29.94 -15.03 -9.99
C LEU A 239 30.93 -15.72 -10.95
N LYS A 240 32.19 -15.25 -11.01
CA LYS A 240 33.30 -15.90 -11.73
C LYS A 240 34.10 -16.85 -10.85
N LEU A 241 34.18 -16.57 -9.55
CA LEU A 241 34.95 -17.36 -8.58
C LEU A 241 34.17 -18.56 -8.02
N TYR A 242 32.85 -18.44 -7.90
CA TYR A 242 32.00 -19.43 -7.27
C TYR A 242 31.01 -20.06 -8.25
N ASP A 243 30.70 -21.33 -8.02
CA ASP A 243 29.62 -22.03 -8.71
C ASP A 243 28.28 -21.34 -8.42
N TRP A 244 27.38 -21.37 -9.40
CA TRP A 244 26.06 -20.73 -9.30
C TRP A 244 25.09 -21.57 -8.47
N VAL A 245 25.45 -21.77 -7.20
CA VAL A 245 24.74 -22.58 -6.22
C VAL A 245 24.65 -21.81 -4.92
N CYS A 246 23.47 -21.78 -4.31
CA CYS A 246 23.28 -21.16 -3.00
C CYS A 246 24.01 -21.98 -1.92
N GLY A 247 24.91 -21.34 -1.17
CA GLY A 247 25.68 -21.96 -0.08
C GLY A 247 24.84 -22.44 1.12
N ARG A 248 23.55 -22.11 1.19
CA ARG A 248 22.65 -22.49 2.31
C ARG A 248 21.65 -23.57 1.93
N CYS A 249 20.90 -23.36 0.85
CA CYS A 249 19.85 -24.30 0.42
C CYS A 249 20.26 -25.20 -0.75
N ALA A 250 21.49 -25.08 -1.25
CA ALA A 250 22.02 -25.83 -2.39
C ALA A 250 21.21 -25.69 -3.70
N ARG A 251 20.32 -24.69 -3.80
CA ARG A 251 19.62 -24.37 -5.05
C ARG A 251 20.62 -23.95 -6.11
N THR A 252 20.55 -24.55 -7.28
CA THR A 252 21.37 -24.22 -8.45
C THR A 252 20.69 -23.13 -9.29
N PHE A 253 21.50 -22.32 -9.96
CA PHE A 253 21.07 -21.18 -10.77
C PHE A 253 21.59 -21.30 -12.20
N THR A 254 20.79 -20.78 -13.13
CA THR A 254 21.10 -20.69 -14.56
C THR A 254 21.16 -19.21 -14.95
N ARG A 255 21.55 -18.92 -16.20
CA ARG A 255 21.56 -17.53 -16.71
C ARG A 255 20.21 -16.83 -16.59
N GLU A 256 19.10 -17.57 -16.65
CA GLU A 256 17.74 -17.01 -16.61
C GLU A 256 17.35 -16.48 -15.23
N ASN A 257 17.87 -17.08 -14.15
CA ASN A 257 17.53 -16.74 -12.78
C ASN A 257 18.74 -16.28 -11.94
N LEU A 258 19.92 -16.07 -12.54
CA LEU A 258 21.15 -15.67 -11.86
C LEU A 258 21.03 -14.36 -11.07
N ARG A 259 20.08 -13.49 -11.44
CA ARG A 259 19.74 -12.27 -10.69
C ARG A 259 19.27 -12.55 -9.26
N GLU A 260 18.73 -13.74 -8.99
CA GLU A 260 18.28 -14.17 -7.66
C GLU A 260 19.42 -14.67 -6.76
N LEU A 261 20.62 -14.87 -7.31
CA LEU A 261 21.81 -15.29 -6.57
C LEU A 261 22.62 -14.04 -6.21
N THR A 262 22.78 -13.76 -4.92
CA THR A 262 23.41 -12.55 -4.37
C THR A 262 24.69 -12.86 -3.63
N VAL A 263 25.58 -11.87 -3.54
CA VAL A 263 26.80 -11.95 -2.72
C VAL A 263 26.46 -11.53 -1.30
N HIS A 264 26.77 -12.38 -0.33
CA HIS A 264 26.71 -12.09 1.08
C HIS A 264 28.14 -11.98 1.64
N HIS A 265 28.40 -10.94 2.43
CA HIS A 265 29.69 -10.73 3.11
C HIS A 265 29.66 -11.42 4.47
N LYS A 266 30.56 -12.40 4.68
CA LYS A 266 30.60 -13.23 5.90
C LYS A 266 30.85 -12.40 7.16
N ASP A 267 31.63 -11.32 7.04
CA ASP A 267 31.94 -10.40 8.13
C ASP A 267 30.96 -9.22 8.27
N MET A 268 29.90 -9.17 7.44
CA MET A 268 28.92 -8.09 7.34
C MET A 268 29.49 -6.72 6.92
N ASN A 269 30.75 -6.66 6.48
CA ASN A 269 31.41 -5.44 6.02
C ASN A 269 31.45 -5.39 4.48
N HIS A 270 30.55 -4.59 3.91
CA HIS A 270 30.41 -4.41 2.47
C HIS A 270 31.63 -3.75 1.79
N ASP A 271 32.53 -3.13 2.57
CA ASP A 271 33.77 -2.55 2.04
C ASP A 271 34.94 -3.56 2.02
N ASN A 272 34.83 -4.70 2.71
CA ASN A 272 35.85 -5.75 2.72
C ASN A 272 35.67 -6.72 1.53
N ASN A 273 36.31 -6.38 0.41
CA ASN A 273 36.16 -7.05 -0.88
C ASN A 273 37.49 -7.65 -1.36
N PRO A 274 37.98 -8.73 -0.75
CA PRO A 274 39.26 -9.32 -1.13
C PRO A 274 39.16 -9.94 -2.54
N PRO A 275 40.23 -9.85 -3.36
CA PRO A 275 40.17 -10.26 -4.77
C PRO A 275 40.03 -11.77 -4.98
N ASP A 276 40.32 -12.57 -3.96
CA ASP A 276 40.12 -14.03 -3.93
C ASP A 276 38.69 -14.44 -3.53
N GLY A 277 37.85 -13.46 -3.19
CA GLY A 277 36.47 -13.67 -2.73
C GLY A 277 36.33 -14.29 -1.35
N SER A 278 37.41 -14.45 -0.58
CA SER A 278 37.40 -15.18 0.71
C SER A 278 36.31 -14.73 1.72
N ASN A 279 35.94 -13.44 1.69
CA ASN A 279 34.87 -12.86 2.52
C ASN A 279 33.45 -13.04 1.96
N TRP A 280 33.28 -13.65 0.79
CA TRP A 280 32.01 -13.77 0.09
C TRP A 280 31.43 -15.17 0.21
N GLU A 281 30.10 -15.24 0.14
CA GLU A 281 29.35 -16.44 -0.17
C GLU A 281 28.18 -16.11 -1.11
N LEU A 282 27.84 -17.02 -2.02
CA LEU A 282 26.68 -16.85 -2.92
C LEU A 282 25.43 -17.45 -2.27
N LEU A 283 24.42 -16.61 -2.04
CA LEU A 283 23.15 -16.98 -1.43
C LEU A 283 21.98 -16.62 -2.34
N CYS A 284 20.93 -17.44 -2.38
CA CYS A 284 19.68 -16.99 -2.99
C CYS A 284 19.08 -15.85 -2.15
N VAL A 285 18.29 -14.97 -2.79
CA VAL A 285 17.69 -13.80 -2.12
C VAL A 285 17.03 -14.15 -0.77
N TYR A 286 16.30 -15.26 -0.68
CA TYR A 286 15.66 -15.69 0.56
C TYR A 286 16.64 -16.12 1.65
N CYS A 287 17.68 -16.89 1.29
CA CYS A 287 18.71 -17.28 2.25
C CYS A 287 19.57 -16.10 2.67
N HIS A 288 19.77 -15.13 1.77
CA HIS A 288 20.50 -13.90 2.05
C HIS A 288 19.75 -13.05 3.07
N ASP A 289 18.48 -12.75 2.83
CA ASP A 289 17.64 -11.97 3.74
C ASP A 289 17.53 -12.64 5.13
N ASN A 290 17.43 -13.97 5.16
CA ASN A 290 17.37 -14.72 6.41
C ASN A 290 18.67 -14.65 7.23
N GLU A 291 19.85 -14.58 6.61
CA GLU A 291 21.11 -14.36 7.35
C GLU A 291 21.21 -12.93 7.90
N HIS A 292 20.75 -11.92 7.15
CA HIS A 292 20.64 -10.55 7.66
C HIS A 292 19.68 -10.47 8.84
N GLN A 293 18.51 -11.11 8.75
CA GLN A 293 17.53 -11.11 9.84
C GLN A 293 18.10 -11.77 11.11
N LYS A 294 18.77 -12.93 10.99
CA LYS A 294 19.44 -13.56 12.14
C LYS A 294 20.47 -12.65 12.80
N TYR A 295 21.22 -11.90 12.00
CA TYR A 295 22.21 -10.96 12.51
C TYR A 295 21.56 -9.78 13.25
N GLU A 296 20.51 -9.20 12.68
CA GLU A 296 19.73 -8.14 13.33
C GLU A 296 19.09 -8.63 14.64
N GLU A 297 18.50 -9.82 14.65
CA GLU A 297 17.94 -10.43 15.86
C GLU A 297 19.02 -10.68 16.92
N HIS A 298 20.21 -11.16 16.53
CA HIS A 298 21.35 -11.33 17.42
C HIS A 298 21.80 -9.98 18.00
N LEU A 299 21.96 -8.95 17.19
CA LEU A 299 22.28 -7.60 17.66
C LEU A 299 21.19 -7.02 18.59
N ALA A 300 19.92 -7.22 18.25
CA ALA A 300 18.79 -6.79 19.08
C ALA A 300 18.76 -7.52 20.42
N SER A 301 19.11 -8.81 20.45
CA SER A 301 19.22 -9.59 21.69
C SER A 301 20.35 -9.11 22.61
N LEU A 302 21.49 -8.72 22.03
CA LEU A 302 22.63 -8.14 22.75
C LEU A 302 22.29 -6.74 23.29
N ALA A 303 21.64 -5.89 22.48
CA ALA A 303 21.23 -4.55 22.87
C ALA A 303 20.08 -4.55 23.90
N GLY A 304 19.22 -5.57 23.86
CA GLY A 304 18.09 -5.76 24.78
C GLY A 304 18.45 -6.36 26.14
N GLY A 305 19.74 -6.56 26.45
CA GLY A 305 20.18 -7.00 27.77
C GLY A 305 19.73 -8.41 28.18
N ARG A 306 19.28 -9.25 27.24
CA ARG A 306 19.00 -10.67 27.52
C ARG A 306 20.27 -11.49 27.34
N VAL A 307 21.22 -11.27 28.25
CA VAL A 307 22.25 -12.27 28.52
C VAL A 307 21.54 -13.47 29.15
N SER A 308 21.31 -14.50 28.36
CA SER A 308 21.07 -15.84 28.91
C SER A 308 22.25 -16.16 29.82
N LYS A 309 22.03 -16.09 31.14
CA LYS A 309 23.03 -16.52 32.13
C LYS A 309 23.48 -17.94 31.75
N PRO A 310 24.78 -18.19 31.50
CA PRO A 310 25.26 -19.55 31.36
C PRO A 310 25.00 -20.27 32.69
N GLY A 311 24.12 -21.27 32.66
CA GLY A 311 23.76 -22.08 33.84
C GLY A 311 22.29 -22.03 34.29
N VAL A 312 21.42 -21.23 33.67
CA VAL A 312 19.97 -21.39 33.87
C VAL A 312 19.44 -22.22 32.72
N ALA A 313 19.22 -23.50 32.96
CA ALA A 313 18.41 -24.34 32.09
C ALA A 313 17.02 -23.71 31.97
N GLY A 314 16.85 -22.85 30.96
CA GLY A 314 15.53 -22.40 30.53
C GLY A 314 14.72 -23.66 30.29
N LYS A 315 13.57 -23.76 30.96
CA LYS A 315 12.65 -24.88 30.86
C LYS A 315 12.44 -25.14 29.37
N GLN A 316 13.05 -26.21 28.85
CA GLN A 316 12.80 -26.66 27.49
C GLN A 316 11.29 -26.87 27.42
N THR A 317 10.59 -26.05 26.65
CA THR A 317 9.20 -26.33 26.33
C THR A 317 9.23 -27.51 25.38
N THR A 318 9.20 -28.71 25.93
CA THR A 318 8.93 -29.96 25.22
C THR A 318 7.45 -29.93 24.82
N HIS A 319 7.10 -29.04 23.89
CA HIS A 319 5.82 -29.09 23.23
C HIS A 319 5.90 -30.26 22.25
N ASN A 320 5.20 -31.35 22.55
CA ASN A 320 5.15 -32.53 21.72
C ASN A 320 3.85 -32.45 20.89
N PRO A 321 3.87 -31.89 19.66
CA PRO A 321 2.66 -31.51 18.92
C PRO A 321 1.77 -32.70 18.52
N PHE A 322 2.20 -33.93 18.81
CA PHE A 322 1.51 -35.17 18.48
C PHE A 322 1.18 -36.04 19.70
N GLU A 323 1.23 -35.49 20.93
CA GLU A 323 0.94 -36.24 22.16
C GLU A 323 -0.44 -36.94 22.11
N GLY A 324 -1.43 -36.32 21.47
CA GLY A 324 -2.78 -36.90 21.29
C GLY A 324 -2.96 -37.80 20.06
N LEU A 325 -1.94 -37.99 19.21
CA LEU A 325 -2.08 -38.76 17.97
C LEU A 325 -2.18 -40.28 18.23
N ALA A 326 -1.49 -40.76 19.27
CA ALA A 326 -1.52 -42.17 19.65
C ALA A 326 -2.91 -42.63 20.14
N ASP A 327 -3.65 -41.74 20.79
CA ASP A 327 -5.00 -42.03 21.30
C ASP A 327 -6.04 -42.04 20.18
N LEU A 328 -5.82 -41.23 19.13
CA LEU A 328 -6.67 -41.25 17.93
C LEU A 328 -6.47 -42.53 17.12
N LEU A 329 -5.24 -43.03 17.00
CA LEU A 329 -4.94 -44.27 16.27
C LEU A 329 -5.46 -45.54 16.95
N LYS A 330 -5.75 -45.50 18.26
CA LYS A 330 -6.31 -46.63 19.02
C LYS A 330 -7.83 -46.71 18.99
N LYS A 331 -8.51 -45.66 18.50
CA LYS A 331 -9.98 -45.57 18.55
C LYS A 331 -10.68 -46.21 17.35
N ASP A 332 -9.92 -46.56 16.30
CA ASP A 332 -10.43 -47.15 15.06
C ASP A 332 -9.98 -48.62 14.87
N GLY A 333 -9.82 -49.36 15.97
CA GLY A 333 -9.54 -50.81 15.99
C GLY A 333 -10.68 -51.62 16.58
#